data_AF-A0AA38R8Y5-F1
#
_entry.id   AF-A0AA38R8Y5-F1
#
_cell.length_a   1.000
_cell.length_b   1.000
_cell.length_c   1.000
_cell.angle_alpha   90.00
_cell.angle_beta   90.00
_cell.angle_gamma   90.00
#
_symmetry.space_group_name_H-M   'P 1'
#
loop_
_entity.id
_entity.type
_entity.pdbx_description
1 polymer ?
#
loop_
_entity_poly.entity_id
_entity_poly.type
_entity_poly.pdbx_seq_one_letter_code
_entity_poly.pdbx_strand_id
1 'polypeptide(L)'
;MSVCHGTASDDDPLTPPPEVSDEIPDWWECSPQNCGDHHHELSLLDPHKLLEADHVGFTKHEWTCRGCGDDLPTVAMHLLPCGHALCRLCLEDVVLVHATRSIRSGGALIRACIVQAHAWHDRAIALQHSADANDNEKSNKKYEKQASEALKMAHDAWNEALELAGQTCCGVDMELGQWVGCMEPRTARLYFVVREALAAREWWRCGWPDCGELIGPRCAWMAREEDPRWYCVRCGGNSQQDRDSGGWRRPQYLVQAR
;
A
#
# COMPACT_ATOMS: atom_id res chain seq x y z
N MET A 1 -45.51 25.56 1.71
CA MET A 1 -44.30 25.25 0.93
C MET A 1 -43.75 23.95 1.48
N SER A 2 -44.04 22.84 0.80
CA SER A 2 -43.66 21.49 1.23
C SER A 2 -42.26 21.22 0.70
N VAL A 3 -41.32 20.92 1.60
CA VAL A 3 -39.94 20.58 1.25
C VAL A 3 -39.93 19.14 0.76
N CYS A 4 -39.68 18.93 -0.53
CA CYS A 4 -39.46 17.59 -1.07
C CYS A 4 -38.14 17.06 -0.49
N HIS A 5 -38.21 16.18 0.50
CA HIS A 5 -37.09 15.28 0.81
C HIS A 5 -37.03 14.26 -0.32
N GLY A 6 -36.17 14.52 -1.31
CA GLY A 6 -35.77 13.50 -2.26
C GLY A 6 -35.10 12.39 -1.47
N THR A 7 -35.71 11.21 -1.44
CA THR A 7 -35.02 9.99 -1.06
C THR A 7 -33.84 9.86 -2.01
N ALA A 8 -32.61 9.83 -1.46
CA ALA A 8 -31.42 9.41 -2.20
C ALA A 8 -31.80 8.18 -3.03
N SER A 9 -31.39 8.15 -4.29
CA SER A 9 -31.75 7.01 -5.14
C SER A 9 -31.19 5.79 -4.43
N ASP A 10 -31.98 4.72 -4.28
CA ASP A 10 -31.51 3.54 -3.55
C ASP A 10 -30.17 3.04 -4.12
N ASP A 11 -29.83 3.37 -5.36
CA ASP A 11 -28.56 3.11 -6.05
C ASP A 11 -27.34 3.95 -5.60
N ASP A 12 -27.49 4.93 -4.71
CA ASP A 12 -26.39 5.80 -4.26
C ASP A 12 -25.37 5.02 -3.41
N PRO A 13 -24.06 5.27 -3.55
CA PRO A 13 -23.05 4.60 -2.73
C PRO A 13 -23.32 4.82 -1.24
N LEU A 14 -23.45 3.75 -0.47
CA LEU A 14 -23.44 3.87 1.01
C LEU A 14 -22.11 4.46 1.43
N THR A 15 -22.16 5.43 2.32
CA THR A 15 -20.99 5.81 3.10
C THR A 15 -20.50 4.56 3.84
N PRO A 16 -19.18 4.28 3.86
CA PRO A 16 -18.65 3.21 4.69
C PRO A 16 -19.04 3.46 6.16
N PRO A 17 -19.25 2.41 6.95
CA PRO A 17 -19.53 2.57 8.38
C PRO A 17 -18.31 3.17 9.10
N PRO A 18 -18.49 3.79 10.29
CA PRO A 18 -17.41 4.47 11.01
C PRO A 18 -16.13 3.65 11.16
N GLU A 19 -16.26 2.34 11.44
CA GLU A 19 -15.13 1.46 11.65
C GLU A 19 -14.25 1.32 10.39
N VAL A 20 -14.84 1.43 9.20
CA VAL A 20 -14.11 1.43 7.92
C VAL A 20 -13.65 2.83 7.56
N SER A 21 -14.47 3.86 7.77
CA SER A 21 -14.08 5.24 7.44
C SER A 21 -12.88 5.71 8.26
N ASP A 22 -12.80 5.31 9.53
CA ASP A 22 -11.71 5.68 10.44
C ASP A 22 -10.37 5.04 10.02
N GLU A 23 -10.40 3.95 9.25
CA GLU A 23 -9.21 3.31 8.69
C GLU A 23 -8.75 3.92 7.36
N ILE A 24 -9.59 4.74 6.72
CA ILE A 24 -9.28 5.41 5.46
C ILE A 24 -8.65 6.78 5.77
N PRO A 25 -7.39 7.05 5.38
CA PRO A 25 -6.77 8.33 5.66
C PRO A 25 -7.52 9.53 5.09
N ASP A 26 -7.42 10.65 5.80
CA ASP A 26 -7.94 11.96 5.39
C ASP A 26 -7.13 12.56 4.24
N TRP A 27 -7.40 12.10 3.01
CA TRP A 27 -6.63 12.50 1.81
C TRP A 27 -6.64 14.01 1.53
N TRP A 28 -7.61 14.76 2.07
CA TRP A 28 -7.69 16.21 1.91
C TRP A 28 -6.57 16.94 2.67
N GLU A 29 -5.95 16.28 3.64
CA GLU A 29 -4.75 16.79 4.33
C GLU A 29 -3.49 16.62 3.46
N CYS A 30 -3.51 15.70 2.50
CA CYS A 30 -2.40 15.51 1.56
C CYS A 30 -2.35 16.67 0.57
N SER A 31 -1.20 17.30 0.44
CA SER A 31 -1.04 18.41 -0.48
C SER A 31 0.41 18.60 -0.92
N PRO A 32 0.64 18.98 -2.19
CA PRO A 32 1.92 19.52 -2.62
C PRO A 32 2.46 20.67 -1.77
N GLN A 33 1.59 21.44 -1.10
CA GLN A 33 2.00 22.53 -0.22
C GLN A 33 2.65 22.05 1.08
N ASN A 34 2.46 20.79 1.47
CA ASN A 34 3.11 20.21 2.65
C ASN A 34 4.57 19.80 2.36
N CYS A 35 4.97 19.79 1.09
CA CYS A 35 6.36 19.53 0.70
C CYS A 35 7.26 20.68 1.17
N GLY A 36 8.38 20.35 1.80
CA GLY A 36 9.30 21.32 2.40
C GLY A 36 9.29 21.34 3.93
N ASP A 37 8.16 21.00 4.57
CA ASP A 37 8.07 20.95 6.04
C ASP A 37 8.66 19.65 6.63
N HIS A 38 8.94 18.67 5.78
CA HIS A 38 9.64 17.42 6.15
C HIS A 38 11.18 17.55 6.22
N HIS A 39 11.72 18.76 6.05
CA HIS A 39 13.17 19.00 6.11
C HIS A 39 13.81 18.61 7.46
N HIS A 40 13.02 18.59 8.54
CA HIS A 40 13.50 18.20 9.85
C HIS A 40 14.01 16.75 9.91
N GLU A 41 13.47 15.84 9.09
CA GLU A 41 13.92 14.45 9.03
C GLU A 41 15.27 14.30 8.32
N LEU A 42 15.55 15.16 7.33
CA LEU A 42 16.83 15.23 6.63
C LEU A 42 17.96 15.73 7.54
N SER A 43 17.61 16.53 8.55
CA SER A 43 18.55 17.06 9.54
C SER A 43 18.95 16.02 10.61
N LEU A 44 18.23 14.90 10.69
CA LEU A 44 18.44 13.83 11.67
C LEU A 44 19.18 12.61 11.09
N LEU A 45 19.35 12.56 9.76
CA LEU A 45 20.23 11.57 9.15
C LEU A 45 21.67 11.90 9.53
N ASP A 46 22.28 10.99 10.29
CA ASP A 46 23.67 11.08 10.73
C ASP A 46 24.57 11.47 9.53
N PRO A 47 25.21 12.64 9.55
CA PRO A 47 26.10 13.10 8.48
C PRO A 47 27.14 12.05 8.10
N HIS A 48 27.53 11.16 9.02
CA HIS A 48 28.46 10.07 8.74
C HIS A 48 27.90 8.99 7.81
N LYS A 49 26.61 8.63 7.92
CA LYS A 49 25.97 7.67 6.98
C LYS A 49 25.81 8.25 5.58
N LEU A 50 25.65 9.56 5.53
CA LEU A 50 25.54 10.32 4.30
C LEU A 50 26.89 10.49 3.59
N LEU A 51 28.00 10.53 4.35
CA LEU A 51 29.37 10.61 3.83
C LEU A 51 29.93 9.27 3.32
N GLU A 52 29.38 8.12 3.75
CA GLU A 52 29.79 6.79 3.27
C GLU A 52 29.19 6.44 1.90
N ALA A 53 28.14 7.13 1.48
CA ALA A 53 27.72 7.13 0.08
C ALA A 53 28.71 8.01 -0.69
N ASP A 54 29.53 7.39 -1.56
CA ASP A 54 30.63 7.94 -2.37
C ASP A 54 30.21 9.05 -3.39
N HIS A 55 29.20 9.84 -3.07
CA HIS A 55 28.60 10.85 -3.91
C HIS A 55 28.78 12.24 -3.31
N VAL A 56 29.90 12.87 -3.68
CA VAL A 56 30.03 14.32 -3.94
C VAL A 56 29.61 15.28 -2.81
N GLY A 57 30.59 15.77 -2.05
CA GLY A 57 30.62 17.13 -1.48
C GLY A 57 29.34 17.67 -0.82
N PHE A 58 29.20 17.43 0.49
CA PHE A 58 28.15 17.93 1.40
C PHE A 58 28.07 19.46 1.59
N THR A 59 28.57 20.25 0.63
CA THR A 59 28.47 21.72 0.63
C THR A 59 27.33 22.26 -0.23
N LYS A 60 26.62 21.41 -0.99
CA LYS A 60 25.48 21.85 -1.80
C LYS A 60 24.17 21.73 -1.03
N HIS A 61 23.44 22.84 -0.93
CA HIS A 61 22.03 22.90 -0.53
C HIS A 61 21.09 22.22 -1.55
N GLU A 62 21.62 21.36 -2.42
CA GLU A 62 20.96 20.83 -3.60
C GLU A 62 21.29 19.34 -3.75
N TRP A 63 20.31 18.56 -4.18
CA TRP A 63 20.40 17.13 -4.46
C TRP A 63 19.93 16.83 -5.87
N THR A 64 20.58 15.89 -6.54
CA THR A 64 20.14 15.40 -7.85
C THR A 64 18.97 14.44 -7.68
N CYS A 65 17.84 14.71 -8.32
CA CYS A 65 16.71 13.81 -8.35
C CYS A 65 17.03 12.56 -9.18
N ARG A 66 16.84 11.37 -8.61
CA ARG A 66 17.03 10.10 -9.33
C ARG A 66 16.07 9.93 -10.52
N GLY A 67 14.86 10.46 -10.43
CA GLY A 67 13.84 10.30 -11.45
C GLY A 67 14.08 11.17 -12.69
N CYS A 68 14.23 12.49 -12.49
CA CYS A 68 14.40 13.44 -13.60
C CYS A 68 15.85 13.87 -13.86
N GLY A 69 16.77 13.68 -12.91
CA GLY A 69 18.16 14.11 -13.03
C GLY A 69 18.40 15.58 -12.67
N ASP A 70 17.37 16.34 -12.29
CA ASP A 70 17.52 17.75 -11.94
C ASP A 70 18.15 17.93 -10.56
N ASP A 71 19.04 18.92 -10.43
CA ASP A 71 19.57 19.39 -9.16
C ASP A 71 18.55 20.35 -8.52
N LEU A 72 18.05 20.00 -7.33
CA LEU A 72 16.99 20.73 -6.64
C LEU A 72 17.36 20.99 -5.19
N PRO A 73 16.86 22.08 -4.57
CA PRO A 73 17.13 22.37 -3.17
C PRO A 73 16.70 21.23 -2.24
N THR A 74 17.43 20.97 -1.16
CA THR A 74 17.14 19.90 -0.18
C THR A 74 15.68 19.89 0.30
N VAL A 75 15.07 21.08 0.47
CA VAL A 75 13.66 21.22 0.88
C VAL A 75 12.66 20.64 -0.12
N ALA A 76 13.03 20.48 -1.39
CA ALA A 76 12.17 19.93 -2.44
C ALA A 76 12.36 18.42 -2.64
N MET A 77 13.15 17.77 -1.78
CA MET A 77 13.69 16.43 -2.01
C MET A 77 13.28 15.45 -0.90
N HIS A 78 12.92 14.24 -1.33
CA HIS A 78 12.51 13.15 -0.46
C HIS A 78 13.59 12.07 -0.50
N LEU A 79 14.29 11.87 0.60
CA LEU A 79 15.33 10.85 0.68
C LEU A 79 14.72 9.46 0.82
N LEU A 80 15.26 8.52 0.06
CA LEU A 80 14.91 7.11 0.10
C LEU A 80 15.89 6.37 1.02
N PRO A 81 15.49 5.23 1.61
CA PRO A 81 16.37 4.45 2.49
C PRO A 81 17.69 3.99 1.82
N CYS A 82 17.71 3.87 0.50
CA CYS A 82 18.92 3.53 -0.27
C CYS A 82 19.88 4.72 -0.51
N GLY A 83 19.59 5.91 0.00
CA GLY A 83 20.40 7.12 -0.15
C GLY A 83 20.12 7.97 -1.40
N HIS A 84 19.25 7.51 -2.31
CA HIS A 84 18.79 8.32 -3.43
C HIS A 84 17.70 9.32 -3.00
N ALA A 85 17.48 10.34 -3.83
CA ALA A 85 16.48 11.37 -3.59
C ALA A 85 15.48 11.48 -4.74
N LEU A 86 14.21 11.74 -4.42
CA LEU A 86 13.16 12.06 -5.41
C LEU A 86 12.61 13.46 -5.17
N CYS A 87 12.44 14.23 -6.25
CA CYS A 87 11.61 15.42 -6.19
C CYS A 87 10.15 15.00 -6.06
N ARG A 88 9.28 15.92 -5.62
CA ARG A 88 7.84 15.65 -5.46
C ARG A 88 7.18 15.08 -6.71
N LEU A 89 7.51 15.60 -7.90
CA LEU A 89 6.92 15.12 -9.16
C LEU A 89 7.32 13.67 -9.45
N CYS A 90 8.60 13.33 -9.27
CA CYS A 90 9.06 11.96 -9.47
C CYS A 90 8.53 11.00 -8.39
N LEU A 91 8.32 11.48 -7.15
CA LEU A 91 7.64 10.72 -6.11
C LEU A 91 6.22 10.35 -6.53
N GLU A 92 5.45 11.30 -7.08
CA GLU A 92 4.11 11.04 -7.58
C GLU A 92 4.11 10.11 -8.80
N ASP A 93 5.03 10.31 -9.74
CA ASP A 93 5.17 9.46 -10.93
C ASP A 93 5.49 8.00 -10.58
N VAL A 94 6.30 7.76 -9.53
CA VAL A 94 6.55 6.40 -9.02
C VAL A 94 5.24 5.69 -8.66
N VAL A 95 4.34 6.37 -7.95
CA VAL A 95 3.04 5.79 -7.56
C VAL A 95 2.10 5.66 -8.76
N LEU A 96 1.98 6.72 -9.56
CA LEU A 96 1.03 6.80 -10.67
C LEU A 96 1.38 5.84 -11.80
N VAL A 97 2.64 5.87 -12.24
CA VAL A 97 3.10 5.17 -13.44
C VAL A 97 3.56 3.77 -13.11
N HIS A 98 4.38 3.61 -12.08
CA HIS A 98 5.00 2.32 -11.80
C HIS A 98 4.09 1.45 -10.94
N ALA A 99 3.68 1.93 -9.77
CA ALA A 99 2.94 1.09 -8.83
C ALA A 99 1.56 0.67 -9.34
N THR A 100 0.77 1.64 -9.83
CA THR A 100 -0.60 1.37 -10.31
C THR A 100 -0.60 0.48 -11.56
N ARG A 101 0.33 0.71 -12.50
CA ARG A 101 0.44 -0.12 -13.72
C ARG A 101 0.89 -1.53 -13.38
N SER A 102 1.94 -1.65 -12.58
CA SER A 102 2.48 -2.94 -12.13
C SER A 102 1.42 -3.81 -11.48
N ILE A 103 0.63 -3.23 -10.59
CA ILE A 103 -0.45 -3.94 -9.93
C ILE A 103 -1.55 -4.38 -10.92
N ARG A 104 -1.88 -3.54 -11.91
CA ARG A 104 -2.89 -3.88 -12.92
C ARG A 104 -2.43 -4.99 -13.85
N SER A 105 -1.18 -4.96 -14.32
CA SER A 105 -0.64 -5.94 -15.28
C SER A 105 -0.05 -7.19 -14.63
N GLY A 106 0.48 -7.06 -13.41
CA GLY A 106 1.26 -8.09 -12.71
C GLY A 106 0.64 -8.57 -11.40
N GLY A 107 -0.59 -8.15 -11.05
CA GLY A 107 -1.21 -8.46 -9.76
C GLY A 107 -1.27 -9.95 -9.42
N ALA A 108 -1.40 -10.84 -10.41
CA ALA A 108 -1.37 -12.29 -10.14
C ALA A 108 0.00 -12.77 -9.63
N LEU A 109 1.10 -12.23 -10.17
CA LEU A 109 2.45 -12.56 -9.72
C LEU A 109 2.74 -11.93 -8.35
N ILE A 110 2.38 -10.64 -8.17
CA ILE A 110 2.51 -9.96 -6.87
C ILE A 110 1.79 -10.74 -5.77
N ARG A 111 0.56 -11.20 -6.03
CA ARG A 111 -0.16 -12.10 -5.11
C ARG A 111 0.59 -13.38 -4.79
N ALA A 112 1.11 -14.04 -5.82
CA ALA A 112 1.81 -15.31 -5.63
C ALA A 112 3.03 -15.13 -4.71
N CYS A 113 3.79 -14.05 -4.91
CA CYS A 113 4.91 -13.67 -4.05
C CYS A 113 4.46 -13.39 -2.61
N ILE A 114 3.37 -12.62 -2.41
CA ILE A 114 2.81 -12.34 -1.07
C ILE A 114 2.37 -13.64 -0.39
N VAL A 115 1.58 -14.48 -1.06
CA VAL A 115 1.12 -15.77 -0.51
C VAL A 115 2.31 -16.65 -0.13
N GLN A 116 3.35 -16.69 -0.97
CA GLN A 116 4.56 -17.43 -0.69
C GLN A 116 5.34 -16.86 0.50
N ALA A 117 5.46 -15.53 0.61
CA ALA A 117 6.11 -14.86 1.74
C ALA A 117 5.41 -15.21 3.07
N HIS A 118 4.08 -15.13 3.10
CA HIS A 118 3.28 -15.52 4.26
C HIS A 118 3.44 -17.01 4.60
N ALA A 119 3.42 -17.90 3.60
CA ALA A 119 3.58 -19.34 3.84
C ALA A 119 4.95 -19.68 4.45
N TRP A 120 6.02 -19.03 4.00
CA TRP A 120 7.36 -19.18 4.59
C TRP A 120 7.44 -18.60 6.00
N HIS A 121 6.80 -17.46 6.24
CA HIS A 121 6.75 -16.85 7.57
C HIS A 121 5.98 -17.72 8.57
N ASP A 122 4.81 -18.23 8.20
CA ASP A 122 4.00 -19.14 9.02
C ASP A 122 4.79 -20.43 9.35
N ARG A 123 5.56 -20.94 8.38
CA ARG A 123 6.48 -22.08 8.58
C ARG A 123 7.60 -21.74 9.58
N ALA A 124 8.19 -20.56 9.50
CA ALA A 124 9.22 -20.14 10.44
C ALA A 124 8.68 -20.07 11.88
N ILE A 125 7.49 -19.51 12.07
CA ILE A 125 6.81 -19.48 13.37
C ILE A 125 6.58 -20.90 13.91
N ALA A 126 6.06 -21.81 13.08
CA ALA A 126 5.83 -23.20 13.49
C ALA A 126 7.13 -23.93 13.89
N LEU A 127 8.23 -23.67 13.19
CA LEU A 127 9.55 -24.21 13.51
C LEU A 127 10.09 -23.62 14.83
N GLN A 128 9.89 -22.33 15.08
CA GLN A 128 10.28 -21.69 16.33
C GLN A 128 9.53 -22.30 17.52
N HIS A 129 8.22 -22.46 17.43
CA HIS A 129 7.43 -23.16 18.46
C HIS A 129 7.89 -24.60 18.69
N SER A 130 8.33 -25.28 17.63
CA SER A 130 8.88 -26.64 17.74
C SER A 130 10.25 -26.69 18.43
N ALA A 131 11.05 -25.63 18.30
CA ALA A 131 12.32 -25.47 19.02
C ALA A 131 12.06 -25.22 20.51
N ASP A 132 11.12 -24.32 20.82
CA ASP A 132 10.79 -23.93 22.20
C ASP A 132 10.18 -25.10 23.00
N ALA A 133 9.42 -25.97 22.34
CA ALA A 133 8.75 -27.13 22.95
C ALA A 133 9.65 -28.37 23.12
N ASN A 134 10.91 -28.31 22.69
CA ASN A 134 11.78 -29.48 22.64
C ASN A 134 12.96 -29.33 23.60
N ASP A 135 13.16 -30.32 24.46
CA ASP A 135 14.23 -30.30 25.48
C ASP A 135 15.60 -30.74 24.93
N ASN A 136 15.65 -31.22 23.67
CA ASN A 136 16.88 -31.70 23.06
C ASN A 136 17.61 -30.58 22.30
N GLU A 137 18.71 -30.09 22.88
CA GLU A 137 19.55 -29.02 22.34
C GLU A 137 19.97 -29.23 20.87
N LYS A 138 20.30 -30.45 20.45
CA LYS A 138 20.70 -30.73 19.06
C LYS A 138 19.54 -30.56 18.09
N SER A 139 18.34 -30.93 18.50
CA SER A 139 17.13 -30.77 17.69
C SER A 139 16.68 -29.30 17.65
N ASN A 140 16.86 -28.56 18.74
CA ASN A 140 16.53 -27.12 18.78
C ASN A 140 17.38 -26.32 17.80
N LYS A 141 18.71 -26.51 17.82
CA LYS A 141 19.62 -25.87 16.85
C LYS A 141 19.23 -26.16 15.39
N LYS A 142 18.70 -27.36 15.12
CA LYS A 142 18.21 -27.70 13.78
C LYS A 142 16.94 -26.91 13.44
N TYR A 143 15.98 -26.81 14.36
CA TYR A 143 14.75 -26.04 14.14
C TYR A 143 15.03 -24.54 13.99
N GLU A 144 15.90 -23.96 14.83
CA GLU A 144 16.32 -22.56 14.71
C GLU A 144 16.95 -22.27 13.35
N LYS A 145 17.85 -23.14 12.87
CA LYS A 145 18.45 -23.00 11.54
C LYS A 145 17.39 -23.02 10.44
N GLN A 146 16.44 -23.96 10.50
CA GLN A 146 15.37 -24.07 9.53
C GLN A 146 14.40 -22.87 9.58
N ALA A 147 14.14 -22.33 10.78
CA ALA A 147 13.32 -21.13 10.96
C ALA A 147 14.00 -19.91 10.34
N SER A 148 15.32 -19.75 10.55
CA SER A 148 16.12 -18.69 9.93
C SER A 148 16.13 -18.78 8.39
N GLU A 149 16.29 -19.98 7.84
CA GLU A 149 16.20 -20.22 6.39
C GLU A 149 14.80 -19.86 5.86
N ALA A 150 13.73 -20.26 6.56
CA ALA A 150 12.36 -19.92 6.18
C ALA A 150 12.09 -18.41 6.24
N LEU A 151 12.59 -17.70 7.26
CA LEU A 151 12.49 -16.23 7.34
C LEU A 151 13.20 -15.55 6.17
N LYS A 152 14.38 -16.04 5.78
CA LYS A 152 15.08 -15.52 4.59
C LYS A 152 14.23 -15.70 3.34
N MET A 153 13.66 -16.88 3.11
CA MET A 153 12.78 -17.14 1.96
C MET A 153 11.52 -16.27 1.98
N ALA A 154 10.96 -16.00 3.17
CA ALA A 154 9.84 -15.07 3.31
C ALA A 154 10.22 -13.65 2.90
N HIS A 155 11.39 -13.18 3.35
CA HIS A 155 11.92 -11.85 3.01
C HIS A 155 12.23 -11.72 1.51
N ASP A 156 12.86 -12.72 0.90
CA ASP A 156 13.17 -12.73 -0.53
C ASP A 156 11.88 -12.64 -1.38
N ALA A 157 10.85 -13.42 -1.05
CA ALA A 157 9.55 -13.37 -1.73
C ALA A 157 8.82 -12.03 -1.51
N TRP A 158 8.95 -11.43 -0.33
CA TRP A 158 8.39 -10.10 -0.05
C TRP A 158 9.08 -9.01 -0.88
N ASN A 159 10.41 -9.04 -0.97
CA ASN A 159 11.16 -8.08 -1.79
C ASN A 159 10.80 -8.20 -3.27
N GLU A 160 10.62 -9.42 -3.78
CA GLU A 160 10.14 -9.63 -5.15
C GLU A 160 8.74 -9.02 -5.36
N ALA A 161 7.82 -9.16 -4.38
CA ALA A 161 6.51 -8.52 -4.45
C ALA A 161 6.62 -6.98 -4.50
N LEU A 162 7.50 -6.39 -3.69
CA LEU A 162 7.76 -4.94 -3.70
C LEU A 162 8.37 -4.47 -5.02
N GLU A 163 9.35 -5.21 -5.56
CA GLU A 163 9.99 -4.91 -6.85
C GLU A 163 8.96 -4.94 -7.98
N LEU A 164 8.16 -6.01 -8.04
CA LEU A 164 7.08 -6.13 -9.03
C LEU A 164 6.08 -4.99 -8.88
N ALA A 165 5.76 -4.56 -7.66
CA ALA A 165 4.88 -3.43 -7.38
C ALA A 165 5.53 -2.04 -7.58
N GLY A 166 6.78 -1.98 -8.05
CA GLY A 166 7.49 -0.71 -8.25
C GLY A 166 7.69 0.09 -6.95
N GLN A 167 7.80 -0.60 -5.82
CA GLN A 167 8.00 -0.02 -4.49
C GLN A 167 9.45 -0.05 -4.03
N THR A 168 10.39 -0.47 -4.88
CA THR A 168 11.81 -0.52 -4.52
C THR A 168 12.69 0.44 -5.32
N CYS A 169 13.80 0.84 -4.69
CA CYS A 169 14.90 1.55 -5.31
C CYS A 169 16.20 0.87 -4.87
N CYS A 170 17.05 0.46 -5.83
CA CYS A 170 18.25 -0.33 -5.56
C CYS A 170 17.99 -1.61 -4.75
N GLY A 171 16.82 -2.25 -4.93
CA GLY A 171 16.43 -3.46 -4.19
C GLY A 171 15.99 -3.21 -2.74
N VAL A 172 15.84 -1.94 -2.32
CA VAL A 172 15.37 -1.56 -0.98
C VAL A 172 13.97 -0.96 -1.09
N ASP A 173 13.06 -1.27 -0.16
CA ASP A 173 11.75 -0.60 -0.04
C ASP A 173 11.97 0.91 0.01
N MET A 174 11.25 1.66 -0.84
CA MET A 174 11.34 3.11 -0.88
C MET A 174 10.67 3.77 0.32
N GLU A 175 9.85 3.05 1.08
CA GLU A 175 9.13 3.55 2.25
C GLU A 175 8.36 4.85 1.95
N LEU A 176 7.69 4.90 0.80
CA LEU A 176 6.99 6.09 0.32
C LEU A 176 5.86 6.56 1.27
N GLY A 177 5.48 5.72 2.22
CA GLY A 177 4.45 5.99 3.23
C GLY A 177 4.72 7.24 4.04
N GLN A 178 5.99 7.51 4.36
CA GLN A 178 6.38 8.70 5.10
C GLN A 178 6.18 10.01 4.30
N TRP A 179 6.09 9.92 2.97
CA TRP A 179 5.93 11.07 2.07
C TRP A 179 4.52 11.24 1.50
N VAL A 180 3.54 10.44 1.95
CA VAL A 180 2.16 10.49 1.44
C VAL A 180 1.53 11.87 1.60
N GLY A 181 1.82 12.56 2.70
CA GLY A 181 1.32 13.91 2.95
C GLY A 181 1.78 14.96 1.94
N CYS A 182 2.88 14.71 1.21
CA CYS A 182 3.43 15.60 0.18
C CYS A 182 2.86 15.35 -1.22
N MET A 183 2.09 14.27 -1.40
CA MET A 183 1.49 13.90 -2.67
C MET A 183 0.16 14.63 -2.87
N GLU A 184 -0.25 14.78 -4.13
CA GLU A 184 -1.65 15.10 -4.41
C GLU A 184 -2.63 14.06 -3.83
N PRO A 185 -3.82 14.46 -3.33
CA PRO A 185 -4.81 13.55 -2.76
C PRO A 185 -5.13 12.34 -3.64
N ARG A 186 -5.16 12.54 -4.96
CA ARG A 186 -5.40 11.47 -5.93
C ARG A 186 -4.29 10.42 -5.92
N THR A 187 -3.05 10.85 -5.82
CA THR A 187 -1.88 9.97 -5.82
C THR A 187 -1.74 9.26 -4.47
N ALA A 188 -1.99 9.96 -3.36
CA ALA A 188 -2.03 9.38 -2.03
C ALA A 188 -3.04 8.21 -1.92
N ARG A 189 -4.25 8.38 -2.48
CA ARG A 189 -5.26 7.31 -2.56
C ARG A 189 -4.78 6.09 -3.35
N LEU A 190 -4.07 6.32 -4.46
CA LEU A 190 -3.53 5.22 -5.26
C LEU A 190 -2.40 4.48 -4.52
N TYR A 191 -1.53 5.23 -3.84
CA TYR A 191 -0.51 4.64 -2.97
C TYR A 191 -1.14 3.76 -1.88
N PHE A 192 -2.22 4.23 -1.24
CA PHE A 192 -2.95 3.43 -0.26
C PHE A 192 -3.45 2.11 -0.83
N VAL A 193 -4.08 2.12 -2.01
CA VAL A 193 -4.53 0.90 -2.68
C VAL A 193 -3.36 -0.04 -2.97
N VAL A 194 -2.20 0.48 -3.38
CA VAL A 194 -0.98 -0.30 -3.61
C VAL A 194 -0.51 -0.97 -2.30
N ARG A 195 -0.48 -0.22 -1.19
CA ARG A 195 -0.05 -0.76 0.10
C ARG A 195 -1.00 -1.78 0.67
N GLU A 196 -2.30 -1.54 0.56
CA GLU A 196 -3.33 -2.52 0.94
C GLU A 196 -3.19 -3.81 0.13
N ALA A 197 -2.94 -3.69 -1.19
CA ALA A 197 -2.71 -4.84 -2.06
C ALA A 197 -1.47 -5.65 -1.64
N LEU A 198 -0.41 -4.99 -1.19
CA LEU A 198 0.81 -5.63 -0.71
C LEU A 198 0.63 -6.28 0.66
N ALA A 199 -0.16 -5.67 1.54
CA ALA A 199 -0.39 -6.17 2.91
C ALA A 199 -1.37 -7.35 2.99
N ALA A 200 -2.09 -7.65 1.90
CA ALA A 200 -3.20 -8.57 1.90
C ALA A 200 -2.95 -9.86 1.12
N ARG A 201 -3.42 -10.99 1.66
CA ARG A 201 -3.46 -12.27 0.93
C ARG A 201 -4.51 -12.25 -0.19
N GLU A 202 -5.59 -11.50 0.03
CA GLU A 202 -6.72 -11.37 -0.88
C GLU A 202 -7.12 -9.90 -1.03
N TRP A 203 -7.64 -9.57 -2.20
CA TRP A 203 -7.93 -8.20 -2.62
C TRP A 203 -8.97 -8.29 -3.72
N TRP A 204 -9.78 -7.25 -3.80
CA TRP A 204 -10.97 -7.23 -4.64
C TRP A 204 -10.83 -6.18 -5.72
N ARG A 205 -11.70 -6.25 -6.72
CA ARG A 205 -11.86 -5.19 -7.71
C ARG A 205 -13.21 -4.52 -7.54
N CYS A 206 -13.24 -3.23 -7.75
CA CYS A 206 -14.45 -2.44 -7.81
C CYS A 206 -15.34 -3.00 -8.92
N GLY A 207 -16.59 -3.33 -8.57
CA GLY A 207 -17.61 -3.85 -9.48
C GLY A 207 -18.27 -2.77 -10.35
N TRP A 208 -17.85 -1.50 -10.24
CA TRP A 208 -18.31 -0.44 -11.12
C TRP A 208 -17.68 -0.58 -12.51
N PRO A 209 -18.47 -0.58 -13.61
CA PRO A 209 -17.98 -0.90 -14.96
C PRO A 209 -16.83 -0.02 -15.47
N ASP A 210 -16.79 1.22 -15.01
CA ASP A 210 -15.84 2.26 -15.40
C ASP A 210 -14.66 2.40 -14.42
N CYS A 211 -14.76 1.82 -13.22
CA CYS A 211 -13.72 1.91 -12.20
C CYS A 211 -12.73 0.75 -12.29
N GLY A 212 -13.18 -0.48 -12.00
CA GLY A 212 -12.34 -1.70 -11.98
C GLY A 212 -11.11 -1.64 -11.06
N GLU A 213 -10.99 -0.59 -10.24
CA GLU A 213 -9.84 -0.35 -9.37
C GLU A 213 -9.80 -1.38 -8.25
N LEU A 214 -8.62 -1.60 -7.70
CA LEU A 214 -8.48 -2.51 -6.59
C LEU A 214 -9.02 -1.91 -5.30
N ILE A 215 -9.55 -2.78 -4.46
CA ILE A 215 -10.08 -2.45 -3.15
C ILE A 215 -9.29 -3.23 -2.10
N GLY A 216 -8.75 -2.49 -1.14
CA GLY A 216 -8.03 -3.05 -0.01
C GLY A 216 -8.98 -3.78 0.96
N PRO A 217 -8.49 -4.75 1.74
CA PRO A 217 -9.31 -5.44 2.74
C PRO A 217 -9.88 -4.55 3.83
N ARG A 218 -9.17 -3.49 4.20
CA ARG A 218 -9.68 -2.53 5.19
C ARG A 218 -10.91 -1.78 4.71
N CYS A 219 -11.15 -1.75 3.40
CA CYS A 219 -12.34 -1.14 2.82
C CYS A 219 -13.54 -2.12 2.74
N ALA A 220 -13.45 -3.30 3.36
CA ALA A 220 -14.51 -4.31 3.37
C ALA A 220 -15.31 -4.29 4.68
N TRP A 221 -16.63 -4.47 4.62
CA TRP A 221 -17.48 -4.67 5.79
C TRP A 221 -18.69 -5.55 5.48
N MET A 222 -19.37 -6.02 6.53
CA MET A 222 -20.65 -6.71 6.40
C MET A 222 -21.78 -5.71 6.63
N ALA A 223 -22.55 -5.37 5.59
CA ALA A 223 -23.71 -4.48 5.76
C ALA A 223 -24.89 -5.20 6.43
N ARG A 224 -25.00 -6.52 6.24
CA ARG A 224 -25.92 -7.46 6.89
C ARG A 224 -25.19 -8.80 7.07
N GLU A 225 -25.75 -9.75 7.82
CA GLU A 225 -25.10 -11.04 8.19
C GLU A 225 -24.46 -11.81 7.02
N GLU A 226 -24.92 -11.60 5.79
CA GLU A 226 -24.39 -12.29 4.62
C GLU A 226 -24.26 -11.36 3.39
N ASP A 227 -24.05 -10.06 3.63
CA ASP A 227 -23.97 -9.04 2.58
C ASP A 227 -22.65 -8.28 2.68
N PRO A 228 -21.53 -8.89 2.23
CA PRO A 228 -20.24 -8.23 2.24
C PRO A 228 -20.23 -7.07 1.22
N ARG A 229 -19.65 -5.96 1.65
CA ARG A 229 -19.52 -4.71 0.92
C ARG A 229 -18.07 -4.30 0.88
N TRP A 230 -17.70 -3.64 -0.21
CA TRP A 230 -16.35 -3.12 -0.42
C TRP A 230 -16.42 -1.70 -0.95
N TYR A 231 -15.78 -0.77 -0.25
CA TYR A 231 -15.74 0.65 -0.58
C TYR A 231 -14.55 0.94 -1.48
N CYS A 232 -14.78 1.55 -2.64
CA CYS A 232 -13.72 1.94 -3.53
C CYS A 232 -13.28 3.38 -3.25
N VAL A 233 -12.12 3.56 -2.62
CA VAL A 233 -11.53 4.88 -2.33
C VAL A 233 -11.26 5.74 -3.57
N ARG A 234 -11.28 5.13 -4.78
CA ARG A 234 -11.10 5.85 -6.04
C ARG A 234 -12.38 6.52 -6.54
N CYS A 235 -13.47 5.77 -6.68
CA CYS A 235 -14.74 6.30 -7.20
C CYS A 235 -15.74 6.69 -6.11
N GLY A 236 -15.47 6.36 -4.84
CA GLY A 236 -16.42 6.50 -3.73
C GLY A 236 -17.60 5.53 -3.81
N GLY A 237 -17.60 4.60 -4.78
CA GLY A 237 -18.64 3.62 -5.01
C GLY A 237 -18.45 2.35 -4.18
N ASN A 238 -19.55 1.64 -3.91
CA ASN A 238 -19.52 0.34 -3.26
C ASN A 238 -19.65 -0.80 -4.26
N SER A 239 -19.04 -1.93 -3.93
CA SER A 239 -19.18 -3.19 -4.66
C SER A 239 -19.80 -4.24 -3.76
N GLN A 240 -20.52 -5.19 -4.35
CA GLN A 240 -20.98 -6.42 -3.70
C GLN A 240 -20.62 -7.63 -4.55
N GLN A 241 -20.47 -8.78 -3.89
CA GLN A 241 -20.35 -10.04 -4.60
C GLN A 241 -21.74 -10.50 -5.00
N ASP A 242 -21.92 -10.83 -6.27
CA ASP A 242 -23.13 -11.46 -6.76
C ASP A 242 -23.14 -12.92 -6.33
N ARG A 243 -24.15 -13.29 -5.55
CA ARG A 243 -24.34 -14.65 -5.02
C ARG A 243 -24.51 -15.68 -6.13
N ASP A 244 -25.10 -15.31 -7.26
CA ASP A 244 -25.50 -16.26 -8.30
C ASP A 244 -24.40 -16.50 -9.35
N SER A 245 -23.55 -15.50 -9.59
CA SER A 245 -22.47 -15.60 -10.59
C SER A 245 -21.07 -15.67 -10.00
N GLY A 246 -20.91 -15.40 -8.70
CA GLY A 246 -19.60 -15.17 -8.08
C GLY A 246 -18.87 -13.92 -8.60
N GLY A 247 -19.49 -13.17 -9.53
CA GLY A 247 -18.96 -11.93 -10.11
C GLY A 247 -19.23 -10.72 -9.23
N TRP A 248 -18.57 -9.60 -9.55
CA TRP A 248 -18.72 -8.34 -8.81
C TRP A 248 -19.78 -7.47 -9.48
N ARG A 249 -20.72 -6.93 -8.71
CA ARG A 249 -21.76 -6.04 -9.22
C ARG A 249 -21.93 -4.81 -8.35
N ARG A 250 -22.55 -3.78 -8.93
CA ARG A 250 -23.13 -2.67 -8.16
C ARG A 250 -24.13 -3.25 -7.15
N PRO A 251 -24.18 -2.72 -5.92
CA PRO A 251 -25.32 -2.92 -5.02
C PRO A 251 -26.63 -2.74 -5.78
N GLN A 252 -27.43 -3.81 -5.91
CA GLN A 252 -28.82 -3.70 -6.33
C GLN A 252 -29.65 -3.68 -5.06
N TYR A 253 -30.21 -2.54 -4.73
CA TYR A 253 -31.15 -2.45 -3.62
C TYR A 253 -32.49 -2.94 -4.14
N LEU A 254 -32.93 -4.08 -3.62
CA LEU A 254 -34.25 -4.61 -3.94
C LEU A 254 -35.31 -3.59 -3.51
N VAL A 255 -35.95 -2.98 -4.50
CA VAL A 255 -37.21 -2.25 -4.35
C VAL A 255 -38.24 -3.23 -3.79
N GLN A 256 -38.45 -3.26 -2.47
CA GLN A 256 -39.73 -3.70 -1.96
C GLN A 256 -40.72 -2.57 -2.20
N ALA A 257 -41.37 -2.62 -3.35
CA ALA A 257 -42.53 -1.78 -3.61
C ALA A 257 -43.53 -1.97 -2.46
N ARG A 258 -43.82 -0.88 -1.75
CA ARG A 258 -45.01 -0.72 -0.92
C ARG A 258 -45.73 0.54 -1.37
#